data_AF-A0A8H8P8C1-F1
#
_entry.id   AF-A0A8H8P8C1-F1
#
_cell.length_a   1.000
_cell.length_b   1.000
_cell.length_c   1.000
_cell.angle_alpha   90.00
_cell.angle_beta   90.00
_cell.angle_gamma   90.00
#
_symmetry.space_group_name_H-M   'P 1'
#
loop_
_entity.id
_entity.type
_entity.pdbx_description
1 polymer ?
#
loop_
_entity_poly.entity_id
_entity_poly.type
_entity_poly.pdbx_seq_one_letter_code
_entity_poly.pdbx_strand_id
1 'polypeptide(L)'
;MSSIDDKRAFENHPPPVTVDREEEYKVEGITDAKECNRKWFFRVKWKGYRSKENTWEPQENLKNAEKILKEYKKEIKKKALDAAKALRGGAVL
;
A
#
# COMPACT_ATOMS: atom_id res chain seq x y z
N MET A 1 -32.82 -3.02 -7.50
CA MET A 1 -31.98 -3.53 -6.39
C MET A 1 -30.83 -2.58 -6.17
N SER A 2 -30.94 -1.66 -5.21
CA SER A 2 -29.81 -0.88 -4.71
C SER A 2 -29.43 -1.49 -3.37
N SER A 3 -28.30 -2.21 -3.32
CA SER A 3 -27.87 -2.88 -2.09
C SER A 3 -27.55 -1.82 -1.03
N ILE A 4 -28.34 -1.83 0.03
CA ILE A 4 -28.17 -1.01 1.25
C ILE A 4 -26.76 -1.16 1.87
N ASP A 5 -26.02 -2.20 1.49
CA ASP A 5 -24.64 -2.48 1.94
C ASP A 5 -23.58 -1.52 1.39
N ASP A 6 -23.83 -0.87 0.24
CA ASP A 6 -22.84 0.06 -0.34
C ASP A 6 -22.86 1.43 0.36
N LYS A 7 -24.01 1.87 0.90
CA LYS A 7 -24.10 3.18 1.58
C LYS A 7 -23.53 3.16 3.01
N ARG A 8 -23.61 2.01 3.69
CA ARG A 8 -23.16 1.87 5.09
C ARG A 8 -21.64 1.86 5.25
N ALA A 9 -20.91 1.53 4.18
CA ALA A 9 -19.45 1.56 4.16
C ALA A 9 -18.88 2.99 4.03
N PHE A 10 -19.67 3.94 3.51
CA PHE A 10 -19.20 5.33 3.34
C PHE A 10 -19.33 6.22 4.58
N GLU A 11 -19.99 5.76 5.63
CA GLU A 11 -20.31 6.59 6.80
C GLU A 11 -19.26 6.47 7.94
N ASN A 12 -18.25 5.60 7.78
CA ASN A 12 -17.30 5.25 8.85
C ASN A 12 -15.81 5.42 8.48
N HIS A 13 -15.46 6.07 7.37
CA HIS A 13 -14.04 6.37 7.12
C HIS A 13 -13.55 7.48 8.04
N PRO A 14 -12.28 7.44 8.45
CA PRO A 14 -11.68 8.59 9.09
C PRO A 14 -11.73 9.79 8.12
N PRO A 15 -12.14 10.98 8.58
CA PRO A 15 -12.06 12.18 7.75
C PRO A 15 -10.60 12.42 7.34
N PRO A 16 -10.35 12.95 6.13
CA PRO A 16 -9.02 13.40 5.77
C PRO A 16 -8.58 14.54 6.69
N VAL A 17 -7.27 14.65 6.89
CA VAL A 17 -6.67 15.79 7.59
C VAL A 17 -6.11 16.74 6.53
N THR A 18 -6.46 18.02 6.60
CA THR A 18 -5.87 19.02 5.70
C THR A 18 -4.53 19.50 6.28
N VAL A 19 -3.44 19.29 5.54
CA VAL A 19 -2.09 19.76 5.88
C VAL A 19 -1.58 20.55 4.68
N ASP A 20 -1.11 21.78 4.89
CA ASP A 20 -0.59 22.63 3.81
C ASP A 20 -1.53 22.79 2.58
N ARG A 21 -2.85 22.79 2.81
CA ARG A 21 -3.92 22.82 1.78
C ARG A 21 -4.05 21.54 0.95
N GLU A 22 -3.36 20.47 1.33
CA GLU A 22 -3.49 19.13 0.75
C GLU A 22 -4.24 18.21 1.72
N GLU A 23 -4.98 17.24 1.19
CA GLU A 23 -5.69 16.25 2.00
C GLU A 23 -4.82 15.02 2.24
N GLU A 24 -4.67 14.64 3.51
CA GLU A 24 -3.97 13.44 3.93
C GLU A 24 -4.95 12.40 4.49
N TYR A 25 -4.74 11.15 4.08
CA TYR A 25 -5.61 10.03 4.41
C TYR A 25 -4.85 8.98 5.23
N LYS A 26 -5.54 8.33 6.17
CA LYS A 26 -4.93 7.25 6.97
C LYS A 26 -4.62 6.05 6.08
N VAL A 27 -3.34 5.69 6.02
CA VAL A 27 -2.87 4.48 5.34
C VAL A 27 -3.07 3.27 6.26
N GLU A 28 -3.68 2.21 5.73
CA GLU A 28 -3.78 0.89 6.36
C GLU A 28 -2.59 0.00 5.95
N GLY A 29 -2.11 0.10 4.71
CA GLY A 29 -0.93 -0.64 4.26
C GLY A 29 -0.50 -0.31 2.83
N ILE A 30 0.60 -0.93 2.40
CA ILE A 30 1.06 -0.91 1.00
C ILE A 30 0.89 -2.31 0.45
N THR A 31 0.26 -2.40 -0.72
CA THR A 31 -0.10 -3.67 -1.36
C THR A 31 0.79 -4.02 -2.53
N ASP A 32 1.40 -3.01 -3.15
CA ASP A 32 2.23 -3.19 -4.35
C ASP A 32 3.21 -2.01 -4.52
N ALA A 33 4.24 -2.21 -5.33
CA ALA A 33 5.22 -1.19 -5.69
C ALA A 33 5.66 -1.35 -7.14
N LYS A 34 5.81 -0.23 -7.85
CA LYS A 34 6.33 -0.20 -9.22
C LYS A 34 7.24 0.98 -9.45
N GLU A 35 8.18 0.83 -10.36
CA GLU A 35 9.00 1.92 -10.88
C GLU A 35 8.46 2.34 -12.25
N CYS A 36 8.27 3.65 -12.45
CA CYS A 36 7.89 4.24 -13.73
C CYS A 36 8.72 5.51 -13.94
N ASN A 37 9.42 5.62 -15.07
CA ASN A 37 10.27 6.77 -15.40
C ASN A 37 11.25 7.14 -14.26
N ARG A 38 11.92 6.13 -13.68
CA ARG A 38 12.86 6.27 -12.54
C ARG A 38 12.23 6.82 -11.26
N LYS A 39 10.90 6.83 -11.16
CA LYS A 39 10.14 7.23 -9.96
C LYS A 39 9.39 6.03 -9.40
N TRP A 40 9.38 5.94 -8.07
CA TRP A 40 8.68 4.88 -7.36
C TRP A 40 7.24 5.27 -7.04
N PHE A 41 6.33 4.36 -7.35
CA PHE A 41 4.92 4.44 -7.01
C PHE A 41 4.54 3.25 -6.14
N PHE A 42 3.65 3.48 -5.18
CA PHE A 42 3.19 2.48 -4.23
C PHE A 42 1.67 2.40 -4.27
N ARG A 43 1.13 1.17 -4.27
CA ARG A 43 -0.31 0.96 -4.24
C ARG A 43 -0.81 0.95 -2.81
N VAL A 44 -1.45 2.04 -2.40
CA VAL A 44 -1.84 2.32 -1.03
C VAL A 44 -3.20 1.72 -0.72
N LYS A 45 -3.28 1.00 0.40
CA LYS A 45 -4.54 0.56 1.00
C LYS A 45 -4.96 1.60 2.03
N TRP A 46 -6.05 2.30 1.76
CA TRP A 46 -6.59 3.34 2.62
C TRP A 46 -7.48 2.75 3.73
N LYS A 47 -7.31 3.25 4.95
CA LYS A 47 -8.04 2.74 6.11
C LYS A 47 -9.52 3.06 5.98
N GLY A 48 -10.36 2.03 6.07
CA GLY A 48 -11.82 2.16 5.97
C GLY A 48 -12.37 2.15 4.54
N TYR A 49 -11.50 2.14 3.52
CA TYR A 49 -11.89 2.05 2.12
C TYR A 49 -11.77 0.61 1.61
N ARG A 50 -12.49 0.24 0.56
CA ARG A 50 -12.37 -1.08 -0.06
C ARG A 50 -11.09 -1.17 -0.87
N SER A 51 -10.58 -2.39 -1.09
CA SER A 51 -9.35 -2.60 -1.86
C SER A 51 -9.45 -2.15 -3.33
N LYS A 52 -10.68 -2.01 -3.85
CA LYS A 52 -10.95 -1.42 -5.18
C LYS A 52 -10.62 0.07 -5.25
N GLU A 53 -10.56 0.75 -4.11
CA GLU A 53 -10.27 2.18 -3.97
C GLU A 53 -8.77 2.43 -3.70
N ASN A 54 -7.95 1.39 -3.71
CA ASN A 54 -6.50 1.55 -3.59
C ASN A 54 -5.94 2.32 -4.78
N THR A 55 -5.17 3.37 -4.52
CA THR A 55 -4.56 4.24 -5.53
C THR A 55 -3.05 4.03 -5.61
N TRP A 56 -2.43 4.49 -6.71
CA TRP A 56 -0.99 4.51 -6.88
C TRP A 56 -0.45 5.88 -6.51
N GLU A 57 0.23 5.96 -5.38
CA GLU A 57 0.81 7.19 -4.87
C GLU A 57 2.32 7.25 -5.14
N PRO A 58 2.86 8.40 -5.56
CA PRO A 58 4.30 8.60 -5.65
C PRO A 58 4.94 8.51 -4.25
N GLN A 59 6.22 8.14 -4.18
CA GLN A 59 6.93 8.00 -2.89
C GLN A 59 6.85 9.28 -2.03
N GLU A 60 6.88 10.43 -2.67
CA GLU A 60 6.82 11.75 -2.06
C GLU A 60 5.53 11.98 -1.25
N ASN A 61 4.40 11.36 -1.67
CA ASN A 61 3.11 11.44 -0.96
C ASN A 61 3.11 10.60 0.34
N LEU A 62 4.09 9.71 0.53
CA LEU A 62 4.16 8.80 1.68
C LEU A 62 5.07 9.31 2.81
N LYS A 63 5.39 10.62 2.82
CA LYS A 63 6.20 11.28 3.86
C LYS A 63 5.68 10.99 5.28
N ASN A 64 4.37 10.92 5.47
CA ASN A 64 3.76 10.65 6.78
C ASN A 64 3.44 9.17 7.04
N ALA A 65 3.82 8.28 6.11
CA ALA A 65 3.62 6.83 6.17
C ALA A 65 4.95 6.05 6.14
N GLU A 66 6.07 6.68 6.51
CA GLU A 66 7.41 6.06 6.43
C GLU A 66 7.51 4.71 7.14
N LYS A 67 6.86 4.55 8.30
CA LYS A 67 6.89 3.30 9.06
C LYS A 67 6.31 2.15 8.24
N ILE A 68 5.14 2.36 7.65
CA ILE A 68 4.46 1.38 6.80
C ILE A 68 5.31 1.08 5.55
N LEU A 69 5.92 2.12 4.96
CA LEU A 69 6.81 1.95 3.81
C LEU A 69 8.05 1.10 4.14
N LYS A 70 8.68 1.34 5.31
CA LYS A 70 9.84 0.57 5.79
C LYS A 70 9.47 -0.89 6.04
N GLU A 71 8.32 -1.13 6.67
CA GLU A 71 7.80 -2.49 6.91
C GLU A 71 7.53 -3.22 5.61
N TYR A 72 6.85 -2.60 4.65
CA TYR A 72 6.62 -3.19 3.33
C TYR A 72 7.93 -3.56 2.62
N LYS A 73 8.90 -2.62 2.55
CA LYS A 73 10.21 -2.86 1.92
C LYS A 73 10.97 -4.02 2.59
N LYS A 74 10.88 -4.14 3.93
CA LYS A 74 11.49 -5.24 4.69
C LYS A 74 10.87 -6.59 4.30
N GLU A 75 9.55 -6.67 4.22
CA GLU A 75 8.84 -7.90 3.85
C GLU A 75 9.15 -8.33 2.41
N ILE A 76 9.20 -7.39 1.47
CA ILE A 76 9.61 -7.69 0.08
C ILE A 76 11.05 -8.25 0.03
N LYS A 77 11.99 -7.62 0.75
CA LYS A 77 13.37 -8.10 0.82
C LYS A 77 13.47 -9.50 1.43
N LYS A 78 12.71 -9.78 2.49
CA LYS A 78 12.65 -11.09 3.13
C LYS A 78 12.12 -12.15 2.16
N LYS A 79 10.99 -11.88 1.49
CA LYS A 79 10.41 -12.79 0.49
C LYS A 79 11.38 -13.08 -0.65
N ALA A 80 12.09 -12.06 -1.14
CA ALA A 80 13.10 -12.24 -2.19
C ALA A 80 14.28 -13.11 -1.71
N LEU A 81 14.74 -12.91 -0.48
CA LEU A 81 15.80 -13.73 0.12
C LEU A 81 15.37 -15.19 0.29
N ASP A 82 14.16 -15.42 0.78
CA ASP A 82 13.62 -16.76 0.98
C ASP A 82 13.44 -17.49 -0.36
N ALA A 83 12.94 -16.80 -1.39
CA ALA A 83 12.86 -17.33 -2.76
C ALA A 83 14.26 -17.68 -3.32
N ALA A 84 15.26 -16.81 -3.13
CA ALA A 84 16.62 -17.05 -3.58
C ALA A 84 17.32 -18.20 -2.86
N LYS A 85 16.92 -18.51 -1.62
CA LYS A 85 17.40 -19.70 -0.89
C LYS A 85 16.76 -20.97 -1.42
N ALA A 86 15.45 -20.96 -1.66
CA ALA A 86 14.72 -22.10 -2.23
C ALA A 86 15.30 -22.52 -3.59
N LEU A 87 15.65 -21.56 -4.45
CA LEU A 87 16.29 -21.85 -5.74
C LEU A 87 17.69 -22.48 -5.59
N ARG A 88 18.48 -22.08 -4.59
CA ARG A 88 19.82 -22.63 -4.36
C ARG A 88 19.82 -24.03 -3.74
N GLY A 89 18.76 -24.40 -3.01
CA GLY A 89 18.62 -25.72 -2.39
C GLY A 89 18.06 -26.81 -3.32
N GLY A 90 17.66 -26.47 -4.55
CA GLY A 90 16.99 -27.39 -5.50
C GLY A 90 17.90 -28.09 -6.51
N ALA A 91 19.23 -27.91 -6.45
CA ALA A 91 20.18 -28.57 -7.35
C ALA A 91 20.95 -29.69 -6.63
N VAL A 92 20.34 -30.88 -6.57
CA VAL A 92 21.06 -32.15 -6.43
C VAL A 92 20.51 -33.06 -7.52
N LEU A 93 21.26 -33.18 -8.62
CA LEU A 93 21.16 -34.28 -9.59
C LEU A 93 22.27 -35.29 -9.26
#